data_AF-A0AA87Q434-F1
#
_entry.id   AF-A0AA87Q434-F1
#
_cell.length_a   1.000
_cell.length_b   1.000
_cell.length_c   1.000
_cell.angle_alpha   90.00
_cell.angle_beta   90.00
_cell.angle_gamma   90.00
#
_symmetry.space_group_name_H-M   'P 1'
#
loop_
_entity.id
_entity.type
_entity.pdbx_description
1 polymer ?
#
loop_
_entity_poly.entity_id
_entity_poly.type
_entity_poly.pdbx_seq_one_letter_code
_entity_poly.pdbx_strand_id
1 'polypeptide(L)'
;MPAVRIETRRGWIGDRRPDILEAVQRALLAGLEVPSDDCCTSLIEYDADAIIVPPGNGPAYLVIEIKLFSGRPLDAKRRLYAAMVNELSAFSFQHSAFRPETSKPFSLRLTR
;
A
#
# COMPACT_ATOMS: atom_id res chain seq x y z
N MET A 1 11.56 -10.88 5.24
CA MET A 1 11.61 -9.43 5.04
C MET A 1 10.75 -8.92 3.88
N PRO A 2 9.46 -8.59 4.10
CA PRO A 2 8.70 -7.78 3.16
C PRO A 2 9.30 -6.37 3.01
N ALA A 3 9.47 -5.92 1.77
CA ALA A 3 9.83 -4.54 1.47
C ALA A 3 8.64 -3.83 0.85
N VAL A 4 8.23 -2.72 1.46
CA VAL A 4 7.05 -1.95 1.05
C VAL A 4 7.43 -0.55 0.64
N ARG A 5 6.90 -0.16 -0.52
CA ARG A 5 7.02 1.18 -1.06
C ARG A 5 5.64 1.77 -1.29
N ILE A 6 5.43 2.95 -0.72
CA ILE A 6 4.24 3.76 -0.88
C ILE A 6 4.62 4.96 -1.74
N GLU A 7 3.86 5.21 -2.80
CA GLU A 7 4.12 6.28 -3.76
C GLU A 7 2.86 7.11 -3.96
N THR A 8 3.00 8.43 -3.92
CA THR A 8 1.90 9.36 -4.18
C THR A 8 2.41 10.72 -4.66
N ARG A 9 1.48 11.61 -5.02
CA ARG A 9 1.77 13.02 -5.24
C ARG A 9 1.89 13.77 -3.91
N ARG A 10 2.80 14.73 -3.83
CA ARG A 10 2.97 15.61 -2.67
C ARG A 10 1.75 16.51 -2.44
N GLY A 11 1.51 16.86 -1.17
CA GLY A 11 0.69 18.00 -0.79
C GLY A 11 -0.70 17.67 -0.24
N TRP A 12 -1.08 16.39 -0.17
CA TRP A 12 -2.34 15.98 0.45
C TRP A 12 -2.17 15.16 1.73
N ILE A 13 -1.03 14.48 1.93
CA ILE A 13 -0.76 13.71 3.15
C ILE A 13 -0.47 14.64 4.33
N GLY A 14 0.38 15.66 4.11
CA GLY A 14 0.76 16.62 5.15
C GLY A 14 1.41 15.94 6.35
N ASP A 15 0.89 16.21 7.55
CA ASP A 15 1.42 15.68 8.82
C ASP A 15 1.01 14.23 9.08
N ARG A 16 0.13 13.64 8.24
CA ARG A 16 -0.38 12.27 8.38
C ARG A 16 0.56 11.20 7.82
N ARG A 17 1.77 11.56 7.42
CA ARG A 17 2.77 10.61 6.86
C ARG A 17 3.05 9.45 7.82
N PRO A 18 3.31 9.69 9.13
CA PRO A 18 3.56 8.60 10.07
C PRO A 18 2.34 7.67 10.17
N ASP A 19 1.13 8.24 10.25
CA ASP A 19 -0.11 7.47 10.36
C ASP A 19 -0.30 6.50 9.18
N ILE A 20 0.02 6.93 7.95
CA ILE A 20 -0.06 6.06 6.76
C ILE A 20 1.00 4.96 6.82
N LEU A 21 2.23 5.28 7.20
CA LEU A 21 3.31 4.29 7.34
C LEU A 21 2.95 3.24 8.40
N GLU A 22 2.42 3.66 9.53
CA GLU A 22 2.00 2.79 10.62
C GLU A 22 0.78 1.94 10.25
N ALA A 23 -0.20 2.50 9.53
CA ALA A 23 -1.36 1.77 9.02
C ALA A 23 -0.94 0.63 8.08
N VAL A 24 -0.02 0.91 7.16
CA VAL A 24 0.56 -0.10 6.26
C VAL A 24 1.36 -1.14 7.04
N GLN A 25 2.14 -0.72 8.05
CA GLN A 25 2.87 -1.63 8.94
C GLN A 25 1.91 -2.58 9.67
N ARG A 26 0.84 -2.07 10.30
CA ARG A 26 -0.16 -2.90 11.00
C ARG A 26 -0.83 -3.90 10.05
N ALA A 27 -1.16 -3.47 8.83
CA ALA A 27 -1.72 -4.35 7.81
C ALA A 27 -0.76 -5.49 7.40
N LEU A 28 0.54 -5.21 7.30
CA LEU A 28 1.57 -6.24 7.03
C LEU A 28 1.64 -7.27 8.16
N LEU A 29 1.69 -6.83 9.42
CA LEU A 29 1.78 -7.72 10.57
C LEU A 29 0.54 -8.61 10.70
N ALA A 30 -0.66 -8.03 10.54
CA ALA A 30 -1.91 -8.76 10.58
C ALA A 30 -2.09 -9.72 9.39
N GLY A 31 -1.65 -9.32 8.20
CA GLY A 31 -1.85 -10.07 6.97
C GLY A 31 -0.84 -11.20 6.72
N LEU A 32 0.43 -10.95 7.05
CA LEU A 32 1.55 -11.85 6.75
C LEU A 32 2.05 -12.65 7.95
N GLU A 33 1.63 -12.29 9.17
CA GLU A 33 2.08 -12.92 10.42
C GLU A 33 3.61 -12.97 10.51
N VAL A 34 4.23 -11.85 10.17
CA VAL A 34 5.69 -11.68 10.23
C VAL A 34 6.07 -10.93 11.51
N PRO A 35 7.28 -11.16 12.05
CA PRO A 35 7.83 -10.36 13.13
C PRO A 35 7.86 -8.86 12.79
N SER A 36 7.71 -8.01 13.79
CA SER A 36 7.66 -6.55 13.62
C SER A 36 8.96 -5.94 13.09
N ASP A 37 10.08 -6.59 13.35
CA ASP A 37 11.43 -6.22 12.92
C ASP A 37 11.80 -6.73 11.52
N ASP A 38 10.96 -7.58 10.91
CA ASP A 38 11.18 -8.14 9.57
C ASP A 38 10.46 -7.36 8.46
N CYS A 39 9.98 -6.14 8.71
CA CYS A 39 9.25 -5.32 7.72
C CYS A 39 9.90 -3.94 7.53
N CYS A 40 10.10 -3.54 6.28
CA CYS A 40 10.56 -2.20 5.94
C CYS A 40 9.50 -1.48 5.08
N THR A 41 8.97 -0.37 5.58
CA THR A 41 7.93 0.44 4.91
C THR A 41 8.45 1.84 4.64
N SER A 42 8.36 2.28 3.39
CA SER A 42 8.85 3.59 2.93
C SER A 42 7.78 4.35 2.17
N LEU A 43 7.78 5.69 2.30
CA LEU A 43 6.86 6.61 1.60
C LEU A 43 7.66 7.59 0.76
N ILE A 44 7.29 7.73 -0.51
CA ILE A 44 7.86 8.67 -1.47
C ILE A 44 6.74 9.57 -2.01
N GLU A 45 6.95 10.88 -1.90
CA GLU A 45 6.06 11.89 -2.48
C GLU A 45 6.73 12.54 -3.70
N TYR A 46 6.07 12.43 -4.85
CA TYR A 46 6.48 13.05 -6.10
C TYR A 46 5.83 14.42 -6.29
N ASP A 47 6.55 15.32 -6.94
CA ASP A 47 5.95 16.55 -7.44
C ASP A 47 4.90 16.25 -8.52
N ALA A 48 4.01 17.22 -8.79
CA ALA A 48 2.85 17.05 -9.65
C ALA A 48 3.19 16.63 -11.09
N ASP A 49 4.33 17.08 -11.58
CA ASP A 49 4.89 16.86 -12.90
C ASP A 49 5.78 15.60 -12.98
N ALA A 50 6.12 15.01 -11.84
CA ALA A 50 6.93 13.79 -11.74
C ALA A 50 6.11 12.50 -11.70
N ILE A 51 4.77 12.58 -11.72
CA ILE A 51 3.88 11.41 -11.69
C ILE A 51 2.68 11.57 -12.62
N ILE A 52 2.45 10.60 -13.49
CA ILE A 52 1.23 10.50 -14.30
C ILE A 52 0.26 9.55 -13.59
N VAL A 53 -0.88 10.08 -13.19
CA VAL A 53 -1.95 9.34 -12.52
C VAL A 53 -2.95 8.83 -13.56
N PRO A 54 -3.50 7.61 -13.45
CA PRO A 54 -4.50 7.13 -14.39
C PRO A 54 -5.74 8.03 -14.44
N PRO A 55 -6.40 8.19 -15.60
CA PRO A 55 -7.58 9.04 -15.75
C PRO A 55 -8.67 8.72 -14.72
N GLY A 56 -9.32 9.75 -14.18
CA GLY A 56 -10.38 9.61 -13.19
C GLY A 56 -9.93 9.54 -11.73
N ASN A 57 -8.63 9.61 -11.45
CA ASN A 57 -8.10 9.59 -10.07
C ASN A 57 -7.55 10.96 -9.67
N GLY A 58 -7.85 11.38 -8.45
CA GLY A 58 -7.44 12.68 -7.92
C GLY A 58 -6.00 12.75 -7.41
N PRO A 59 -5.58 13.92 -6.87
CA PRO A 59 -4.25 14.13 -6.30
C PRO A 59 -3.87 13.17 -5.15
N ALA A 60 -4.86 12.55 -4.51
CA ALA A 60 -4.67 11.56 -3.44
C ALA A 60 -4.51 10.12 -3.96
N TYR A 61 -4.05 9.95 -5.20
CA TYR A 61 -3.71 8.64 -5.77
C TYR A 61 -2.50 8.04 -5.06
N LEU A 62 -2.65 6.83 -4.54
CA LEU A 62 -1.67 6.11 -3.73
C LEU A 62 -1.37 4.74 -4.36
N VAL A 63 -0.10 4.45 -4.58
CA VAL A 63 0.37 3.14 -5.02
C VAL A 63 1.15 2.51 -3.87
N ILE A 64 0.77 1.28 -3.50
CA ILE A 64 1.48 0.49 -2.50
C ILE A 64 2.02 -0.77 -3.20
N GLU A 65 3.33 -0.86 -3.31
CA GLU A 65 4.04 -2.04 -3.80
C GLU A 65 4.60 -2.83 -2.62
N ILE A 66 4.35 -4.14 -2.60
CA ILE A 66 4.83 -5.05 -1.56
C ILE A 66 5.62 -6.17 -2.24
N LYS A 67 6.92 -6.18 -2.00
CA LYS A 67 7.83 -7.25 -2.43
C LYS A 67 7.85 -8.35 -1.39
N LEU A 68 7.38 -9.54 -1.78
CA LEU A 68 7.35 -10.74 -0.95
C LEU A 68 8.11 -11.85 -1.65
N PHE A 69 8.85 -12.66 -0.89
CA PHE A 69 9.38 -13.92 -1.38
C PHE A 69 8.22 -14.82 -1.86
N SER A 70 8.47 -15.57 -2.94
CA SER A 70 7.53 -16.57 -3.43
C SER A 70 7.27 -17.64 -2.35
N GLY A 71 6.11 -18.28 -2.38
CA GLY A 71 5.75 -19.35 -1.43
C GLY A 71 4.74 -18.97 -0.35
N ARG A 72 4.29 -17.71 -0.28
CA ARG A 72 3.13 -17.36 0.58
C ARG A 72 1.83 -17.92 0.00
N PRO A 73 0.99 -18.59 0.80
CA PRO A 73 -0.28 -19.13 0.34
C PRO A 73 -1.22 -18.00 -0.10
N LEU A 74 -2.18 -18.31 -0.99
CA LEU A 74 -3.15 -17.34 -1.47
C LEU A 74 -3.94 -16.67 -0.33
N ASP A 75 -4.24 -17.42 0.73
CA ASP A 75 -4.97 -16.89 1.87
C ASP A 75 -4.18 -15.85 2.66
N ALA A 76 -2.84 -15.93 2.71
CA ALA A 76 -2.02 -14.86 3.27
C ALA A 76 -2.13 -13.58 2.43
N LYS A 77 -2.15 -13.70 1.10
CA LYS A 77 -2.37 -12.55 0.21
C LYS A 77 -3.77 -11.92 0.40
N ARG A 78 -4.80 -12.76 0.62
CA ARG A 78 -6.17 -12.30 0.91
C ARG A 78 -6.27 -11.58 2.24
N ARG A 79 -5.68 -12.13 3.31
CA ARG A 79 -5.62 -11.49 4.63
C ARG A 79 -4.91 -10.15 4.58
N LEU A 80 -3.76 -10.10 3.90
CA LEU A 80 -3.04 -8.85 3.69
C LEU A 80 -3.88 -7.81 2.95
N TYR A 81 -4.58 -8.19 1.89
CA TYR A 81 -5.47 -7.28 1.18
C TYR A 81 -6.59 -6.75 2.09
N ALA A 82 -7.27 -7.62 2.83
CA ALA A 82 -8.33 -7.24 3.76
C ALA A 82 -7.81 -6.29 4.86
N ALA A 83 -6.65 -6.60 5.44
CA ALA A 83 -6.01 -5.76 6.46
C ALA A 83 -5.63 -4.38 5.90
N MET A 84 -5.08 -4.32 4.68
CA MET A 84 -4.74 -3.06 4.01
C MET A 84 -5.98 -2.19 3.76
N VAL A 85 -7.06 -2.78 3.25
CA VAL A 85 -8.31 -2.06 3.02
C VAL A 85 -8.87 -1.51 4.34
N ASN A 86 -8.88 -2.32 5.40
CA ASN A 86 -9.39 -1.89 6.70
C ASN A 86 -8.58 -0.72 7.28
N GLU A 87 -7.25 -0.86 7.37
CA GLU A 87 -6.37 0.18 7.93
C GLU A 87 -6.42 1.47 7.11
N LEU A 88 -6.48 1.38 5.78
CA LEU A 88 -6.43 2.54 4.90
C LEU A 88 -7.80 3.21 4.72
N SER A 89 -8.90 2.53 5.03
CA SER A 89 -10.25 3.12 4.98
C SER A 89 -10.40 4.35 5.89
N ALA A 90 -9.65 4.40 7.01
CA ALA A 90 -9.60 5.55 7.92
C ALA A 90 -9.09 6.85 7.27
N PHE A 91 -8.43 6.76 6.11
CA PHE A 91 -7.83 7.89 5.41
C PHE A 91 -8.69 8.41 4.24
N SER A 92 -9.93 7.91 4.12
CA SER A 92 -10.88 8.27 3.07
C SER A 92 -10.44 7.91 1.65
N PHE A 93 -9.72 6.80 1.47
CA PHE A 93 -9.43 6.25 0.14
C PHE A 93 -10.60 5.40 -0.39
N GLN A 94 -10.92 5.54 -1.67
CA GLN A 94 -11.67 4.57 -2.46
C GLN A 94 -10.69 3.59 -3.12
N HIS A 95 -10.90 2.28 -2.99
CA HIS A 95 -10.00 1.31 -3.59
C HIS A 95 -10.27 1.17 -5.10
N SER A 96 -9.22 1.21 -5.92
CA SER A 96 -9.32 0.79 -7.33
C SER A 96 -8.89 -0.68 -7.45
N ALA A 97 -9.57 -1.44 -8.30
CA ALA A 97 -9.60 -2.91 -8.33
C ALA A 97 -8.25 -3.63 -8.05
N PHE A 98 -8.28 -4.55 -7.08
CA PHE A 98 -7.24 -5.55 -6.83
C PHE A 98 -7.13 -6.54 -7.98
N ARG A 99 -5.93 -6.70 -8.56
CA ARG A 99 -5.65 -7.74 -9.57
C ARG A 99 -4.53 -8.66 -9.08
N PRO A 100 -4.85 -9.81 -8.47
CA PRO A 100 -3.84 -10.77 -8.06
C PRO A 100 -3.28 -11.48 -9.30
N GLU A 101 -2.15 -11.01 -9.84
CA GLU A 101 -1.37 -11.79 -10.78
C GLU A 101 -0.45 -12.75 -10.00
N THR A 102 -0.60 -14.06 -10.23
CA THR A 102 0.10 -15.13 -9.50
C THR A 102 1.62 -15.14 -9.72
N SER A 103 2.12 -14.39 -10.71
CA SER A 103 3.52 -14.35 -11.15
C SER A 103 4.26 -13.03 -10.80
N LYS A 104 3.58 -12.03 -10.23
CA LYS A 104 4.14 -10.69 -9.97
C LYS A 104 4.08 -10.28 -8.48
N PRO A 105 4.90 -9.29 -8.06
CA PRO A 105 4.79 -8.68 -6.73
C PRO A 105 3.37 -8.15 -6.47
N PHE A 106 2.97 -8.14 -5.20
CA PHE A 106 1.65 -7.64 -4.79
C PHE A 106 1.62 -6.12 -4.98
N SER A 107 0.66 -5.63 -5.77
CA SER A 107 0.45 -4.20 -6.02
C SER A 107 -0.98 -3.84 -5.66
N LEU A 108 -1.12 -2.86 -4.77
CA LEU A 108 -2.39 -2.27 -4.36
C LEU A 108 -2.44 -0.82 -4.83
N ARG A 109 -3.55 -0.43 -5.46
CA ARG A 109 -3.77 0.94 -5.96
C ARG A 109 -5.02 1.52 -5.31
N LEU A 110 -4.84 2.61 -4.56
CA LEU A 110 -5.91 3.31 -3.86
C LEU A 110 -6.02 4.73 -4.39
N THR A 111 -7.26 5.22 -4.49
CA THR A 111 -7.58 6.49 -5.13
C THR A 111 -8.60 7.21 -4.24
N ARG A 112 -8.93 8.47 -4.51
CA ARG A 112 -9.94 9.22 -3.75
C ARG A 112 -10.89 9.89 -4.72
#